data_AF-A0A4U3LKH2-F1
#
_entry.id   AF-A0A4U3LKH2-F1
#
_cell.length_a   1.000
_cell.length_b   1.000
_cell.length_c   1.000
_cell.angle_alpha   90.00
_cell.angle_beta   90.00
_cell.angle_gamma   90.00
#
_symmetry.space_group_name_H-M   'P 1'
#
loop_
_entity.id
_entity.type
_entity.pdbx_description
1 polymer ?
#
loop_
_entity_poly.entity_id
_entity_poly.type
_entity_poly.pdbx_seq_one_letter_code
_entity_poly.pdbx_strand_id
1 'polypeptide(L)' 'MINGRHDRVVPLSNAEFLDARLPNSRLVAVDSGHFIWEEAPDQYAATIVEAITSKD' A
#
# COMPACT_ATOMS: atom_id res chain seq x y z
N MET A 1 -0.88 -3.76 -3.15
CA MET A 1 -0.12 -3.60 -1.88
C MET A 1 -0.26 -2.18 -1.39
N ILE A 2 -0.38 -1.96 -0.09
CA ILE A 2 -0.40 -0.62 0.53
C ILE A 2 0.76 -0.58 1.52
N ASN A 3 1.68 0.38 1.38
CA ASN A 3 2.86 0.51 2.25
C ASN A 3 3.06 1.97 2.67
N GLY A 4 3.47 2.20 3.92
CA GLY A 4 3.88 3.52 4.38
C GLY A 4 5.23 3.91 3.78
N ARG A 5 5.37 5.15 3.34
CA ARG A 5 6.65 5.72 2.85
C ARG A 5 7.70 5.82 3.95
N HIS A 6 7.26 5.94 5.20
CA HIS A 6 8.10 6.10 6.38
C HIS A 6 8.06 4.87 7.30
N ASP A 7 7.61 3.73 6.79
CA ASP A 7 7.59 2.47 7.52
C ASP A 7 9.01 2.05 7.93
N ARG A 8 9.23 1.99 9.25
CA ARG A 8 10.51 1.59 9.86
C ARG A 8 10.59 0.10 10.22
N VAL A 9 9.48 -0.63 10.09
CA VAL A 9 9.40 -2.08 10.36
C VAL A 9 9.58 -2.86 9.06
N VAL A 10 8.89 -2.45 8.00
CA VAL A 10 9.00 -3.01 6.65
C VAL A 10 9.25 -1.88 5.65
N PRO A 11 10.51 -1.64 5.26
CA PRO A 11 10.86 -0.53 4.37
C PRO A 11 10.13 -0.58 3.02
N LEU A 12 9.80 0.59 2.48
CA LEU A 12 9.12 0.74 1.19
C LEU A 12 9.80 -0.05 0.05
N SER A 13 11.13 -0.17 0.08
CA SER A 13 11.91 -0.93 -0.91
C SER A 13 11.49 -2.39 -1.04
N ASN A 14 10.96 -3.00 0.03
CA ASN A 14 10.45 -4.37 -0.03
C ASN A 14 9.16 -4.45 -0.86
N ALA A 15 8.26 -3.47 -0.69
CA ALA A 15 7.03 -3.41 -1.46
C ALA A 15 7.32 -3.08 -2.94
N GLU A 16 8.26 -2.17 -3.21
CA GLU A 16 8.73 -1.87 -4.57
C GLU A 16 9.36 -3.11 -5.24
N PHE A 17 10.16 -3.88 -4.49
CA PHE A 17 10.77 -5.11 -5.00
C PHE A 17 9.72 -6.14 -5.43
N LEU A 18 8.67 -6.31 -4.62
CA LEU A 18 7.56 -7.23 -4.88
C LEU A 18 6.69 -6.76 -6.04
N ASP A 19 6.35 -5.47 -6.10
CA ASP A 19 5.48 -4.89 -7.14
C ASP A 19 6.10 -5.08 -8.53
N ALA A 20 7.41 -4.91 -8.64
CA ALA A 20 8.15 -5.11 -9.87
C ALA A 20 8.19 -6.58 -10.37
N ARG A 21 7.74 -7.57 -9.58
CA ARG A 21 7.92 -9.00 -9.86
C ARG A 21 6.63 -9.82 -9.79
N LEU A 22 5.64 -9.37 -9.04
CA LEU A 22 4.38 -10.08 -8.91
C LEU A 22 3.44 -9.70 -10.05
N PRO A 23 2.87 -10.68 -10.79
CA PRO A 23 1.86 -10.39 -11.80
C PRO A 23 0.62 -9.78 -11.15
N ASN A 24 0.00 -8.81 -11.85
CA ASN A 24 -1.21 -8.10 -11.41
C ASN A 24 -1.06 -7.38 -10.06
N SER A 25 0.16 -7.03 -9.67
CA SER A 25 0.39 -6.20 -8.50
C SER A 25 0.20 -4.71 -8.80
N ARG A 26 -0.19 -3.97 -7.76
CA ARG A 26 -0.22 -2.50 -7.74
C ARG A 26 0.25 -2.05 -6.37
N LEU A 27 1.30 -1.25 -6.30
CA LEU A 27 1.76 -0.60 -5.09
C LEU A 27 1.11 0.78 -4.91
N VAL A 28 0.53 0.98 -3.72
CA VAL A 28 0.09 2.28 -3.22
C VAL A 28 0.97 2.69 -2.05
N ALA A 29 1.87 3.65 -2.28
CA ALA A 29 2.77 4.20 -1.26
C ALA A 29 2.14 5.43 -0.58
N VAL A 30 1.81 5.30 0.70
CA VAL A 30 1.08 6.31 1.50
C VAL A 30 2.05 7.10 2.36
N ASP A 31 1.82 8.40 2.53
CA ASP A 31 2.61 9.25 3.43
C ASP A 31 2.29 8.95 4.90
N SER A 32 2.86 7.85 5.40
CA SER A 32 2.62 7.32 6.75
C SER A 32 3.77 6.43 7.22
N GLY A 33 3.77 6.10 8.52
CA GLY A 33 4.52 4.99 9.09
C GLY A 33 3.90 3.62 8.82
N HIS A 34 4.18 2.66 9.71
CA HIS A 34 3.75 1.27 9.57
C HIS A 34 2.23 1.09 9.71
N PHE A 35 1.59 1.89 10.57
CA PHE A 35 0.17 1.77 10.89
C PHE A 35 -0.68 2.70 10.02
N ILE A 36 -0.71 2.42 8.72
CA ILE A 36 -1.37 3.25 7.69
C ILE A 36 -2.86 3.49 8.00
N TRP A 37 -3.55 2.50 8.57
CA TRP A 37 -4.97 2.62 8.93
C TRP A 37 -5.22 3.58 10.11
N GLU A 38 -4.19 3.88 10.92
CA GLU A 38 -4.28 4.88 12.01
C GLU A 38 -3.85 6.27 11.52
N GLU A 39 -2.81 6.33 10.69
CA GLU A 39 -2.19 7.59 10.26
C GLU A 39 -2.86 8.22 9.03
N ALA A 40 -3.43 7.39 8.13
CA ALA A 40 -4.09 7.81 6.90
C ALA A 40 -5.35 6.97 6.60
N PRO A 41 -6.34 6.94 7.53
CA PRO A 41 -7.50 6.03 7.47
C PRO A 41 -8.33 6.18 6.20
N ASP A 42 -8.59 7.40 5.74
CA ASP A 42 -9.45 7.65 4.57
C ASP A 42 -8.82 7.09 3.28
N GLN A 43 -7.52 7.34 3.09
CA GLN A 43 -6.79 6.84 1.93
C GLN A 43 -6.64 5.32 1.98
N TYR A 44 -6.37 4.75 3.17
CA TYR A 44 -6.29 3.32 3.37
C TYR A 44 -7.61 2.63 2.99
N ALA A 45 -8.74 3.12 3.52
CA ALA A 45 -10.07 2.58 3.24
C ALA A 45 -10.44 2.73 1.75
N ALA A 46 -10.22 3.90 1.15
CA ALA A 46 -10.49 4.12 -0.28
C ALA A 46 -9.69 3.16 -1.16
N THR A 47 -8.42 2.91 -0.83
CA THR A 47 -7.56 1.98 -1.58
C THR A 47 -8.05 0.55 -1.51
N ILE A 48 -8.56 0.11 -0.35
CA ILE A 48 -9.17 -1.22 -0.19
C ILE A 48 -10.45 -1.32 -1.02
N VAL A 49 -11.33 -0.32 -0.93
CA VAL A 49 -12.58 -0.29 -1.70
C VAL A 49 -12.30 -0.36 -3.20
N GLU A 50 -11.35 0.45 -3.69
CA GLU A 50 -10.89 0.39 -5.08
C GLU A 50 -10.45 -1.03 -5.46
N ALA A 51 -9.59 -1.66 -4.65
CA ALA A 51 -9.05 -2.98 -4.94
C ALA A 51 -10.12 -4.09 -5.01
N ILE A 52 -11.20 -4.02 -4.22
CA ILE A 52 -12.25 -5.05 -4.19
C ILE A 52 -13.43 -4.77 -5.12
N THR A 53 -13.57 -3.53 -5.60
CA THR A 53 -14.66 -3.12 -6.49
C THR A 53 -14.22 -2.95 -7.94
N SER A 54 -12.92 -2.82 -8.20
CA SER A 54 -12.39 -2.81 -9.56
C SER A 54 -12.64 -4.18 -10.19
N LYS A 55 -13.39 -4.20 -11.30
CA LYS A 55 -13.48 -5.37 -12.17
C LYS A 55 -12.28 -5.31 -13.11
N ASP A 56 -11.48 -6.37 -13.14
CA ASP A 56 -10.51 -6.62 -14.21
C ASP A 56 -11.21 -6.62 -15.58
#